data_AF-A0A8J5IL42-F1
#
_entry.id   AF-A0A8J5IL42-F1
#
_cell.length_a   1.000
_cell.length_b   1.000
_cell.length_c   1.000
_cell.angle_alpha   90.00
_cell.angle_beta   90.00
_cell.angle_gamma   90.00
#
_symmetry.space_group_name_H-M   'P 1'
#
loop_
_entity.id
_entity.type
_entity.pdbx_description
1 polymer ?
#
loop_
_entity_poly.entity_id
_entity_poly.type
_entity_poly.pdbx_seq_one_letter_code
_entity_poly.pdbx_strand_id
1 'polypeptide(L)'
;MFSRTCCAHNVRAAQASTAAADHHYFRPSGADVSGFPPPNSAPNHRSPCPALNSLANHGYLPRDGKALTPQMIREAVMDVYNVDESLAERLTRPLPAELTLADLSIHGFIEHDASLVHDDTYLERDPAQINTTLAGNLFAKSMDGKLNKHSMATARRERETQCKKENPEYAFPVKAQATAYGESALLLIAMGDYESKTVSVDHAKSFLVEEKIPDDFQRSDKPISTAAAFYLAAQIKLLASLGWGAAVEAKKRIVEFRPQIAMTLSLVLRRAPRAARFVRSLSTAASSSSDAASTSHAGSTTTHFGFQQVPEEDKERMVASVFHNVAEQYDVMNDFMSGGMHRVWKDAFVDTLHPVGPLKCLDVAGGTGDIAFRIAEQLSKSSRGTEGSEITVCDINSSMLQVGEERAPKVLPHVDPSLFRWVEGNAEHLDFEDNSFDVYTIVFGIRNVTHVDRAIKEAYRVLKPGGRFMCMEFSQVPNPLIRQFYDAYSFNVIPLLGEKVANDRPSYQYLVESIRQFPPQEKFKAMIEDAGFKRVSYTNFTFGVTAMHSGFKF
;
A
#
# COMPACT_ATOMS: atom_id res chain seq x y z
N MET A 1 -68.10 -4.97 -41.46
CA MET A 1 -66.88 -5.78 -41.33
C MET A 1 -66.28 -5.52 -39.96
N PHE A 2 -66.28 -6.59 -39.16
CA PHE A 2 -65.61 -6.87 -37.88
C PHE A 2 -65.12 -5.74 -36.94
N SER A 3 -65.71 -5.83 -35.75
CA SER A 3 -65.40 -5.19 -34.47
C SER A 3 -63.96 -5.41 -34.00
N ARG A 4 -63.35 -4.37 -33.43
CA ARG A 4 -62.07 -4.42 -32.71
C ARG A 4 -62.34 -4.77 -31.25
N THR A 5 -61.87 -5.93 -30.83
CA THR A 5 -61.94 -6.39 -29.44
C THR A 5 -60.83 -5.75 -28.61
N CYS A 6 -61.20 -4.93 -27.63
CA CYS A 6 -60.36 -4.44 -26.56
C CYS A 6 -60.26 -5.54 -25.49
N CYS A 7 -59.08 -6.14 -25.27
CA CYS A 7 -58.80 -6.95 -24.09
C CYS A 7 -57.73 -6.25 -23.26
N ALA A 8 -58.18 -5.52 -22.23
CA ALA A 8 -57.34 -5.10 -21.13
C ALA A 8 -56.95 -6.37 -20.34
N HIS A 9 -55.67 -6.73 -20.36
CA HIS A 9 -55.13 -7.73 -19.43
C HIS A 9 -54.67 -7.02 -18.16
N ASN A 10 -55.46 -7.23 -17.11
CA ASN A 10 -55.09 -7.04 -15.72
C ASN A 10 -53.77 -7.77 -15.41
N VAL A 11 -52.66 -7.04 -15.37
CA VAL A 11 -51.47 -7.50 -14.66
C VAL A 11 -51.76 -7.29 -13.17
N ARG A 12 -52.27 -8.35 -12.53
CA ARG A 12 -52.25 -8.51 -11.08
C ARG A 12 -50.80 -8.29 -10.62
N ALA A 13 -50.55 -7.17 -9.96
CA ALA A 13 -49.38 -7.02 -9.12
C ALA A 13 -49.46 -8.12 -8.05
N ALA A 14 -48.74 -9.21 -8.26
CA ALA A 14 -48.46 -10.18 -7.21
C ALA A 14 -47.55 -9.46 -6.21
N GLN A 15 -48.17 -8.85 -5.19
CA GLN A 15 -47.53 -8.65 -3.90
C GLN A 15 -47.12 -10.04 -3.41
N ALA A 16 -45.89 -10.43 -3.71
CA ALA A 16 -45.22 -11.51 -3.01
C ALA A 16 -45.14 -11.06 -1.55
N SER A 17 -45.94 -11.72 -0.71
CA SER A 17 -45.87 -11.56 0.74
C SER A 17 -44.44 -11.76 1.19
N THR A 18 -43.86 -10.76 1.84
CA THR A 18 -42.70 -10.92 2.71
C THR A 18 -43.09 -11.88 3.84
N ALA A 19 -42.93 -13.18 3.61
CA ALA A 19 -42.71 -14.11 4.70
C ALA A 19 -41.51 -13.56 5.46
N ALA A 20 -41.68 -13.23 6.74
CA ALA A 20 -40.58 -12.77 7.58
C ALA A 20 -39.45 -13.80 7.44
N ALA A 21 -38.30 -13.37 6.91
CA ALA A 21 -37.17 -14.25 6.72
C ALA A 21 -36.80 -14.85 8.09
N ASP A 22 -36.91 -16.17 8.21
CA ASP A 22 -36.66 -16.87 9.46
C ASP A 22 -35.15 -16.99 9.67
N HIS A 23 -34.60 -16.04 10.43
CA HIS A 23 -33.17 -15.92 10.69
C HIS A 23 -32.66 -16.73 11.89
N HIS A 24 -33.39 -17.78 12.31
CA HIS A 24 -32.91 -18.66 13.38
C HIS A 24 -31.60 -19.35 12.98
N TYR A 25 -30.74 -19.56 13.97
CA TYR A 25 -29.49 -20.28 13.79
C TYR A 25 -29.77 -21.79 13.60
N PHE A 26 -29.28 -22.33 12.49
CA PHE A 26 -29.19 -23.76 12.24
C PHE A 26 -27.91 -24.06 11.46
N ARG A 27 -27.04 -24.89 12.06
CA ARG A 27 -25.80 -25.33 11.42
C ARG A 27 -25.90 -26.82 11.04
N PRO A 28 -25.79 -27.16 9.75
CA PRO A 28 -25.72 -28.55 9.33
C PRO A 28 -24.41 -29.20 9.83
N SER A 29 -24.39 -30.52 9.98
CA SER A 29 -23.22 -31.24 10.52
C SER A 29 -23.10 -32.65 9.95
N GLY A 30 -21.97 -33.31 10.19
CA GLY A 30 -21.74 -34.69 9.76
C GLY A 30 -21.61 -34.82 8.24
N ALA A 31 -22.11 -35.92 7.69
CA ALA A 31 -22.01 -36.25 6.27
C ALA A 31 -22.84 -35.31 5.35
N ASP A 32 -23.70 -34.47 5.93
CA ASP A 32 -24.54 -33.53 5.19
C ASP A 32 -23.81 -32.25 4.77
N VAL A 33 -22.55 -32.08 5.18
CA VAL A 33 -21.74 -30.88 4.93
C VAL A 33 -20.47 -31.26 4.22
N SER A 34 -20.10 -30.47 3.21
CA SER A 34 -18.76 -30.53 2.67
C SER A 34 -18.29 -29.17 2.15
N GLY A 35 -16.99 -28.93 2.28
CA GLY A 35 -16.28 -27.78 1.74
C GLY A 35 -15.51 -28.07 0.45
N PHE A 36 -15.55 -29.29 -0.08
CA PHE A 36 -14.92 -29.58 -1.37
C PHE A 36 -15.70 -28.94 -2.53
N PRO A 37 -15.03 -28.23 -3.46
CA PRO A 37 -15.67 -27.66 -4.64
C PRO A 37 -16.43 -28.73 -5.47
N PRO A 38 -17.46 -28.35 -6.23
CA PRO A 38 -18.15 -29.28 -7.12
C PRO A 38 -17.20 -29.98 -8.13
N PRO A 39 -17.49 -31.24 -8.53
CA PRO A 39 -18.69 -32.02 -8.22
C PRO A 39 -18.69 -32.58 -6.79
N ASN A 40 -19.74 -32.22 -6.03
CA ASN A 40 -19.94 -32.59 -4.63
C ASN A 40 -21.43 -32.89 -4.41
N SER A 41 -21.75 -34.02 -3.78
CA SER A 41 -23.13 -34.47 -3.55
C SER A 41 -23.70 -34.07 -2.19
N ALA A 42 -22.89 -33.44 -1.32
CA ALA A 42 -23.35 -33.02 -0.01
C ALA A 42 -24.57 -32.08 -0.13
N PRO A 43 -25.61 -32.26 0.70
CA PRO A 43 -26.79 -31.39 0.65
C PRO A 43 -26.44 -29.94 1.01
N ASN A 44 -25.47 -29.71 1.89
CA ASN A 44 -25.04 -28.38 2.31
C ASN A 44 -23.57 -28.13 1.96
N HIS A 45 -23.30 -27.05 1.22
CA HIS A 45 -21.95 -26.60 0.92
C HIS A 45 -21.53 -25.55 1.95
N ARG A 46 -20.30 -25.67 2.46
CA ARG A 46 -19.67 -24.69 3.35
C ARG A 46 -18.29 -24.33 2.84
N SER A 47 -17.68 -23.31 3.41
CA SER A 47 -16.38 -22.77 3.00
C SER A 47 -15.40 -22.71 4.18
N PRO A 48 -14.14 -22.32 3.97
CA PRO A 48 -13.25 -21.90 5.05
C PRO A 48 -13.60 -20.52 5.64
N CYS A 49 -14.63 -19.84 5.13
CA CYS A 49 -15.01 -18.49 5.54
C CYS A 49 -16.13 -18.52 6.61
N PRO A 50 -15.81 -18.21 7.89
CA PRO A 50 -16.80 -18.23 8.97
C PRO A 50 -17.90 -17.17 8.80
N ALA A 51 -17.60 -16.04 8.15
CA ALA A 51 -18.59 -14.99 7.87
C ALA A 51 -19.72 -15.51 6.97
N LEU A 52 -19.38 -16.10 5.83
CA LEU A 52 -20.39 -16.56 4.88
C LEU A 52 -21.11 -17.82 5.37
N ASN A 53 -20.40 -18.70 6.08
CA ASN A 53 -21.01 -19.87 6.69
C ASN A 53 -22.02 -19.46 7.78
N SER A 54 -21.71 -18.46 8.62
CA SER A 54 -22.65 -17.98 9.62
C SER A 54 -23.85 -17.26 8.99
N LEU A 55 -23.68 -16.48 7.93
CA LEU A 55 -24.80 -15.92 7.18
C LEU A 55 -25.74 -17.01 6.62
N ALA A 56 -25.19 -18.11 6.08
CA ALA A 56 -25.99 -19.24 5.62
C ALA A 56 -26.67 -19.98 6.79
N ASN A 57 -25.97 -20.18 7.91
CA ASN A 57 -26.53 -20.83 9.10
C ASN A 57 -27.68 -20.00 9.73
N HIS A 58 -27.69 -18.69 9.52
CA HIS A 58 -28.77 -17.78 9.93
C HIS A 58 -29.74 -17.44 8.79
N GLY A 59 -29.64 -18.08 7.62
CA GLY A 59 -30.57 -17.85 6.50
C GLY A 59 -30.51 -16.45 5.86
N TYR A 60 -29.48 -15.65 6.10
CA TYR A 60 -29.19 -14.43 5.35
C TYR A 60 -28.66 -14.74 3.94
N LEU A 61 -28.06 -15.92 3.79
CA LEU A 61 -27.74 -16.55 2.51
C LEU A 61 -28.52 -17.88 2.42
N PRO A 62 -28.70 -18.46 1.21
CA PRO A 62 -29.23 -19.82 1.05
C PRO A 62 -28.60 -20.79 2.05
N ARG A 63 -29.45 -21.46 2.86
CA ARG A 63 -28.99 -22.29 3.98
C ARG A 63 -28.15 -23.48 3.55
N ASP A 64 -28.44 -24.01 2.36
CA ASP A 64 -27.67 -25.07 1.71
C ASP A 64 -26.32 -24.58 1.16
N GLY A 65 -26.04 -23.28 1.18
CA GLY A 65 -24.80 -22.68 0.67
C GLY A 65 -24.66 -22.78 -0.85
N LYS A 66 -25.76 -22.97 -1.58
CA LYS A 66 -25.80 -23.13 -3.04
C LYS A 66 -26.49 -21.94 -3.71
N ALA A 67 -26.35 -21.84 -5.03
CA ALA A 67 -26.98 -20.82 -5.86
C ALA A 67 -26.76 -19.38 -5.36
N LEU A 68 -25.54 -19.08 -4.92
CA LEU A 68 -25.14 -17.76 -4.48
C LEU A 68 -24.80 -16.88 -5.67
N THR A 69 -24.99 -15.58 -5.49
CA THR A 69 -24.47 -14.55 -6.41
C THR A 69 -23.60 -13.56 -5.64
N PRO A 70 -22.66 -12.87 -6.31
CA PRO A 70 -21.86 -11.82 -5.68
C PRO A 70 -22.71 -10.71 -5.05
N GLN A 71 -23.88 -10.41 -5.63
CA GLN A 71 -24.79 -9.39 -5.11
C GLN A 71 -25.45 -9.81 -3.79
N MET A 72 -25.92 -11.06 -3.69
CA MET A 72 -26.51 -11.59 -2.44
C MET A 72 -25.48 -11.55 -1.30
N ILE A 73 -24.23 -11.94 -1.58
CA ILE A 73 -23.15 -11.89 -0.61
C ILE A 73 -22.87 -10.44 -0.20
N ARG A 74 -22.80 -9.52 -1.16
CA ARG A 74 -22.56 -8.09 -0.91
C ARG A 74 -23.61 -7.50 0.02
N GLU A 75 -24.89 -7.71 -0.28
CA GLU A 75 -25.99 -7.22 0.54
C GLU A 75 -25.95 -7.80 1.96
N ALA A 76 -25.74 -9.12 2.09
CA ALA A 76 -25.73 -9.79 3.39
C ALA A 76 -24.57 -9.31 4.30
N VAL A 77 -23.36 -9.14 3.77
CA VAL A 77 -22.22 -8.66 4.59
C VAL A 77 -22.35 -7.18 4.97
N MET A 78 -22.96 -6.37 4.11
CA MET A 78 -23.25 -4.97 4.40
C MET A 78 -24.32 -4.86 5.48
N ASP A 79 -25.39 -5.65 5.39
CA ASP A 79 -26.53 -5.60 6.31
C ASP A 79 -26.19 -6.17 7.69
N VAL A 80 -25.53 -7.32 7.74
CA VAL A 80 -25.25 -8.00 9.02
C VAL A 80 -24.01 -7.43 9.70
N TYR A 81 -22.91 -7.24 8.97
CA TYR A 81 -21.61 -6.91 9.58
C TYR A 81 -21.21 -5.43 9.47
N ASN A 82 -22.07 -4.57 8.91
CA ASN A 82 -21.73 -3.17 8.57
C ASN A 82 -20.50 -3.01 7.66
N VAL A 83 -20.22 -3.97 6.80
CA VAL A 83 -19.17 -3.78 5.78
C VAL A 83 -19.61 -2.64 4.86
N ASP A 84 -18.73 -1.67 4.58
CA ASP A 84 -19.09 -0.59 3.66
C ASP A 84 -19.19 -1.09 2.22
N GLU A 85 -19.89 -0.34 1.37
CA GLU A 85 -20.11 -0.73 -0.04
C GLU A 85 -18.79 -0.96 -0.80
N SER A 86 -17.76 -0.16 -0.51
CA SER A 86 -16.46 -0.27 -1.19
C SER A 86 -15.74 -1.57 -0.86
N LEU A 87 -15.81 -2.00 0.39
CA LEU A 87 -15.18 -3.21 0.89
C LEU A 87 -15.99 -4.42 0.45
N ALA A 88 -17.32 -4.34 0.54
CA ALA A 88 -18.21 -5.40 0.07
C ALA A 88 -18.05 -5.62 -1.45
N GLU A 89 -17.91 -4.55 -2.24
CA GLU A 89 -17.58 -4.64 -3.66
C GLU A 89 -16.22 -5.31 -3.87
N ARG A 90 -15.19 -4.91 -3.13
CA ARG A 90 -13.85 -5.49 -3.24
C ARG A 90 -13.83 -6.99 -2.91
N LEU A 91 -14.58 -7.42 -1.89
CA LEU A 91 -14.68 -8.81 -1.47
C LEU A 91 -15.45 -9.67 -2.50
N THR A 92 -16.47 -9.10 -3.14
CA THR A 92 -17.38 -9.84 -4.03
C THR A 92 -17.02 -9.78 -5.50
N ARG A 93 -16.29 -8.75 -5.96
CA ARG A 93 -15.86 -8.58 -7.35
C ARG A 93 -15.11 -9.77 -7.97
N PRO A 94 -14.22 -10.50 -7.27
CA PRO A 94 -13.53 -11.63 -7.89
C PRO A 94 -14.41 -12.90 -7.98
N LEU A 95 -15.59 -12.92 -7.35
CA LEU A 95 -16.46 -14.10 -7.32
C LEU A 95 -17.14 -14.33 -8.68
N PRO A 96 -17.32 -15.59 -9.09
CA PRO A 96 -18.06 -15.90 -10.31
C PRO A 96 -19.55 -15.52 -10.16
N ALA A 97 -20.23 -15.38 -11.31
CA ALA A 97 -21.62 -14.91 -11.35
C ALA A 97 -22.59 -15.79 -10.55
N GLU A 98 -22.34 -17.11 -10.57
CA GLU A 98 -23.00 -18.10 -9.74
C GLU A 98 -21.93 -18.94 -9.03
N LEU A 99 -22.14 -19.21 -7.75
CA LEU A 99 -21.25 -20.04 -6.94
C LEU A 99 -21.98 -20.77 -5.83
N THR A 100 -21.30 -21.73 -5.24
CA THR A 100 -21.58 -22.32 -3.94
C THR A 100 -20.53 -21.87 -2.93
N LEU A 101 -20.80 -22.01 -1.63
CA LEU A 101 -19.78 -21.69 -0.61
C LEU A 101 -18.52 -22.55 -0.78
N ALA A 102 -18.66 -23.81 -1.21
CA ALA A 102 -17.53 -24.70 -1.40
C ALA A 102 -16.57 -24.27 -2.52
N ASP A 103 -17.01 -23.45 -3.48
CA ASP A 103 -16.13 -22.90 -4.53
C ASP A 103 -15.07 -21.94 -3.96
N LEU A 104 -15.30 -21.40 -2.76
CA LEU A 104 -14.33 -20.53 -2.07
C LEU A 104 -13.13 -21.31 -1.52
N SER A 105 -13.24 -22.64 -1.43
CA SER A 105 -12.18 -23.55 -0.98
C SER A 105 -11.12 -23.84 -2.04
N ILE A 106 -11.27 -23.34 -3.27
CA ILE A 106 -10.27 -23.51 -4.32
C ILE A 106 -8.98 -22.81 -3.89
N HIS A 107 -7.92 -23.59 -3.69
CA HIS A 107 -6.62 -23.10 -3.23
C HIS A 107 -6.07 -22.00 -4.16
N GLY A 108 -5.64 -20.88 -3.57
CA GLY A 108 -5.10 -19.73 -4.31
C GLY A 108 -6.15 -18.80 -4.94
N PHE A 109 -7.44 -19.18 -4.93
CA PHE A 109 -8.52 -18.28 -5.31
C PHE A 109 -8.78 -17.24 -4.20
N ILE A 110 -9.27 -17.71 -3.05
CA ILE A 110 -9.42 -16.93 -1.81
C ILE A 110 -8.78 -17.70 -0.65
N GLU A 111 -9.03 -19.02 -0.61
CA GLU A 111 -8.37 -19.95 0.32
C GLU A 111 -6.83 -19.88 0.19
N HIS A 112 -6.17 -19.98 1.35
CA HIS A 112 -4.73 -19.93 1.47
C HIS A 112 -4.24 -20.72 2.69
N ASP A 113 -2.97 -21.16 2.62
CA ASP A 113 -2.27 -21.78 3.76
C ASP A 113 -2.17 -20.83 4.96
N ALA A 114 -1.82 -21.39 6.12
CA ALA A 114 -1.70 -20.65 7.37
C ALA A 114 -3.01 -19.94 7.77
N SER A 115 -4.15 -20.59 7.55
CA SER A 115 -5.44 -20.16 8.11
C SER A 115 -5.39 -20.13 9.65
N LEU A 116 -6.22 -19.28 10.26
CA LEU A 116 -6.30 -19.15 11.72
C LEU A 116 -6.86 -20.41 12.39
N VAL A 117 -7.82 -21.08 11.73
CA VAL A 117 -8.58 -22.20 12.33
C VAL A 117 -8.84 -23.38 11.38
N HIS A 118 -8.37 -23.31 10.13
CA HIS A 118 -8.46 -24.43 9.18
C HIS A 118 -7.08 -25.02 8.89
N ASP A 119 -7.07 -26.30 8.53
CA ASP A 119 -5.88 -27.00 8.08
C ASP A 119 -5.47 -26.53 6.68
N ASP A 120 -4.17 -26.58 6.39
CA ASP A 120 -3.64 -26.29 5.06
C ASP A 120 -4.14 -27.33 4.04
N THR A 121 -4.36 -26.89 2.80
CA THR A 121 -4.91 -27.76 1.73
C THR A 121 -4.04 -29.00 1.47
N TYR A 122 -2.73 -28.91 1.71
CA TYR A 122 -1.79 -30.03 1.65
C TYR A 122 -2.20 -31.25 2.48
N LEU A 123 -2.94 -31.07 3.58
CA LEU A 123 -3.40 -32.18 4.43
C LEU A 123 -4.65 -32.90 3.89
N GLU A 124 -5.22 -32.43 2.77
CA GLU A 124 -6.38 -33.00 2.08
C GLU A 124 -7.61 -33.23 2.99
N ARG A 125 -7.73 -32.42 4.05
CA ARG A 125 -8.91 -32.43 4.92
C ARG A 125 -10.02 -31.60 4.31
N ASP A 126 -11.27 -31.92 4.67
CA ASP A 126 -12.42 -31.16 4.18
C ASP A 126 -12.28 -29.68 4.61
N PRO A 127 -12.26 -28.71 3.67
CA PRO A 127 -12.04 -27.30 3.97
C PRO A 127 -13.10 -26.66 4.89
N ALA A 128 -14.28 -27.26 5.01
CA ALA A 128 -15.32 -26.81 5.93
C ALA A 128 -15.07 -27.26 7.39
N GLN A 129 -14.16 -28.21 7.62
CA GLN A 129 -13.84 -28.68 8.96
C GLN A 129 -12.93 -27.68 9.68
N ILE A 130 -13.28 -27.40 10.93
CA ILE A 130 -12.54 -26.49 11.79
C ILE A 130 -11.56 -27.31 12.62
N ASN A 131 -10.29 -26.91 12.58
CA ASN A 131 -9.26 -27.48 13.43
C ASN A 131 -9.38 -26.85 14.83
N THR A 132 -9.96 -27.60 15.75
CA THR A 132 -10.20 -27.16 17.14
C THR A 132 -8.91 -26.92 17.92
N THR A 133 -7.80 -27.58 17.56
CA THR A 133 -6.48 -27.30 18.14
C THR A 133 -5.97 -25.93 17.71
N LEU A 134 -6.07 -25.58 16.43
CA LEU A 134 -5.70 -24.24 15.95
C LEU A 134 -6.57 -23.15 16.59
N ALA A 135 -7.89 -23.38 16.67
CA ALA A 135 -8.80 -22.46 17.35
C ALA A 135 -8.45 -22.28 18.84
N GLY A 136 -8.18 -23.37 19.56
CA GLY A 136 -7.75 -23.33 20.95
C GLY A 136 -6.46 -22.52 21.14
N ASN A 137 -5.48 -22.73 20.26
CA ASN A 137 -4.21 -22.01 20.26
C ASN A 137 -4.40 -20.50 20.01
N LEU A 138 -5.34 -20.12 19.13
CA LEU A 138 -5.69 -18.71 18.91
C LEU A 138 -6.30 -18.10 20.19
N PHE A 139 -7.29 -18.76 20.80
CA PHE A 139 -7.99 -18.24 21.98
C PHE A 139 -7.07 -18.13 23.21
N ALA A 140 -6.11 -19.05 23.35
CA ALA A 140 -5.11 -19.00 24.41
C ALA A 140 -4.21 -17.76 24.35
N LYS A 141 -4.18 -17.03 23.22
CA LYS A 141 -3.42 -15.78 23.07
C LYS A 141 -4.18 -14.54 23.53
N SER A 142 -5.42 -14.70 23.98
CA SER A 142 -6.21 -13.59 24.50
C SER A 142 -5.56 -12.95 25.73
N MET A 143 -5.80 -11.66 25.90
CA MET A 143 -5.46 -10.91 27.10
C MET A 143 -6.77 -10.40 27.69
N ASP A 144 -7.01 -10.68 28.97
CA ASP A 144 -8.25 -10.33 29.68
C ASP A 144 -9.51 -10.84 28.97
N GLY A 145 -9.46 -12.07 28.45
CA GLY A 145 -10.57 -12.71 27.74
C GLY A 145 -10.87 -12.11 26.36
N LYS A 146 -9.99 -11.24 25.83
CA LYS A 146 -10.15 -10.61 24.51
C LYS A 146 -8.94 -10.85 23.61
N LEU A 147 -9.22 -11.06 22.33
CA LEU A 147 -8.21 -10.99 21.29
C LEU A 147 -8.06 -9.54 20.81
N ASN A 148 -6.84 -9.16 20.47
CA ASN A 148 -6.48 -7.83 19.96
C ASN A 148 -5.42 -7.97 18.86
N LYS A 149 -4.98 -6.84 18.30
CA LYS A 149 -3.96 -6.84 17.22
C LYS A 149 -2.65 -7.57 17.58
N HIS A 150 -2.27 -7.63 18.86
CA HIS A 150 -1.05 -8.29 19.30
C HIS A 150 -1.24 -9.80 19.41
N SER A 151 -2.37 -10.26 19.94
CA SER A 151 -2.69 -11.69 19.95
C SER A 151 -2.82 -12.22 18.51
N MET A 152 -3.45 -11.44 17.62
CA MET A 152 -3.54 -11.75 16.19
C MET A 152 -2.15 -11.81 15.54
N ALA A 153 -1.29 -10.83 15.79
CA ALA A 153 0.07 -10.82 15.24
C ALA A 153 0.89 -12.05 15.66
N THR A 154 0.81 -12.42 16.94
CA THR A 154 1.43 -13.64 17.46
C THR A 154 0.85 -14.89 16.81
N ALA A 155 -0.47 -14.99 16.69
CA ALA A 155 -1.13 -16.12 16.03
C ALA A 155 -0.70 -16.26 14.55
N ARG A 156 -0.69 -15.16 13.80
CA ARG A 156 -0.26 -15.14 12.39
C ARG A 156 1.19 -15.60 12.24
N ARG A 157 2.10 -15.05 13.05
CA ARG A 157 3.52 -15.43 13.03
C ARG A 157 3.70 -16.93 13.31
N GLU A 158 3.01 -17.46 14.31
CA GLU A 158 3.11 -18.87 14.66
C GLU A 158 2.52 -19.78 13.58
N ARG A 159 1.37 -19.42 12.99
CA ARG A 159 0.80 -20.17 11.86
C ARG A 159 1.75 -20.20 10.66
N GLU A 160 2.29 -19.05 10.26
CA GLU A 160 3.27 -19.00 9.17
C GLU A 160 4.52 -19.83 9.48
N THR A 161 5.00 -19.81 10.73
CA THR A 161 6.17 -20.60 11.14
C THR A 161 5.88 -22.10 11.14
N GLN A 162 4.70 -22.49 11.61
CA GLN A 162 4.24 -23.87 11.63
C GLN A 162 4.06 -24.41 10.21
N CYS A 163 3.36 -23.69 9.32
CA CYS A 163 3.14 -24.12 7.95
C CYS A 163 4.44 -24.27 7.17
N LYS A 164 5.38 -23.31 7.30
CA LYS A 164 6.72 -23.43 6.70
C LYS A 164 7.48 -24.69 7.12
N LYS A 165 7.17 -25.24 8.30
CA LYS A 165 7.81 -26.42 8.85
C LYS A 165 7.10 -27.72 8.45
N GLU A 166 5.76 -27.70 8.41
CA GLU A 166 4.92 -28.90 8.31
C GLU A 166 4.37 -29.15 6.90
N ASN A 167 4.27 -28.10 6.08
CA ASN A 167 3.74 -28.16 4.72
C ASN A 167 4.89 -27.96 3.71
N PRO A 168 5.34 -29.01 3.00
CA PRO A 168 6.41 -28.92 2.00
C PRO A 168 6.01 -28.10 0.77
N GLU A 169 4.71 -27.91 0.54
CA GLU A 169 4.15 -27.12 -0.57
C GLU A 169 3.78 -25.70 -0.14
N TYR A 170 4.16 -25.29 1.08
CA TYR A 170 3.76 -24.02 1.66
C TYR A 170 3.98 -22.84 0.71
N ALA A 171 2.87 -22.18 0.36
CA ALA A 171 2.88 -20.99 -0.46
C ALA A 171 2.13 -19.86 0.25
N PHE A 172 2.82 -18.74 0.46
CA PHE A 172 2.21 -17.57 1.08
C PHE A 172 2.48 -16.28 0.30
N PRO A 173 1.97 -16.21 -0.95
CA PRO A 173 2.15 -15.06 -1.82
C PRO A 173 1.52 -13.80 -1.23
N VAL A 174 1.86 -12.63 -1.78
CA VAL A 174 1.38 -11.33 -1.30
C VAL A 174 -0.15 -11.27 -1.21
N LYS A 175 -0.86 -11.89 -2.16
CA LYS A 175 -2.33 -11.98 -2.15
C LYS A 175 -2.84 -12.74 -0.92
N ALA A 176 -2.28 -13.93 -0.64
CA ALA A 176 -2.62 -14.73 0.53
C ALA A 176 -2.32 -13.99 1.84
N GLN A 177 -1.15 -13.33 1.93
CA GLN A 177 -0.83 -12.46 3.07
C GLN A 177 -1.88 -11.37 3.26
N ALA A 178 -2.24 -10.65 2.21
CA ALA A 178 -3.23 -9.58 2.29
C ALA A 178 -4.60 -10.09 2.77
N THR A 179 -5.06 -11.24 2.27
CA THR A 179 -6.29 -11.89 2.74
C THR A 179 -6.19 -12.24 4.22
N ALA A 180 -5.16 -12.98 4.62
CA ALA A 180 -5.05 -13.54 5.96
C ALA A 180 -4.92 -12.49 7.09
N TYR A 181 -4.16 -11.41 6.82
CA TYR A 181 -4.08 -10.28 7.74
C TYR A 181 -5.35 -9.42 7.71
N GLY A 182 -6.04 -9.36 6.57
CA GLY A 182 -7.36 -8.76 6.42
C GLY A 182 -8.43 -9.47 7.24
N GLU A 183 -8.48 -10.80 7.20
CA GLU A 183 -9.36 -11.64 8.03
C GLU A 183 -9.14 -11.40 9.52
N SER A 184 -7.87 -11.31 9.94
CA SER A 184 -7.51 -10.99 11.31
C SER A 184 -8.04 -9.61 11.74
N ALA A 185 -7.95 -8.62 10.85
CA ALA A 185 -8.48 -7.29 11.11
C ALA A 185 -10.02 -7.28 11.18
N LEU A 186 -10.67 -7.93 10.21
CA LEU A 186 -12.13 -8.04 10.13
C LEU A 186 -12.71 -8.75 11.35
N LEU A 187 -12.07 -9.82 11.83
CA LEU A 187 -12.50 -10.48 13.06
C LEU A 187 -12.52 -9.52 14.27
N LEU A 188 -11.54 -8.62 14.38
CA LEU A 188 -11.45 -7.67 15.49
C LEU A 188 -12.48 -6.53 15.41
N ILE A 189 -12.77 -6.02 14.20
CA ILE A 189 -13.61 -4.81 14.02
C ILE A 189 -15.03 -5.10 13.54
N ALA A 190 -15.27 -6.29 12.97
CA ALA A 190 -16.59 -6.72 12.51
C ALA A 190 -17.32 -7.56 13.55
N MET A 191 -16.60 -8.45 14.25
CA MET A 191 -17.19 -9.31 15.30
C MET A 191 -16.90 -8.82 16.72
N GLY A 192 -16.06 -7.79 16.84
CA GLY A 192 -15.66 -7.20 18.10
C GLY A 192 -16.04 -5.72 18.21
N ASP A 193 -15.34 -5.03 19.10
CA ASP A 193 -15.48 -3.61 19.33
C ASP A 193 -14.57 -2.82 18.37
N TYR A 194 -15.20 -2.00 17.52
CA TYR A 194 -14.54 -1.26 16.45
C TYR A 194 -13.47 -0.27 16.96
N GLU A 195 -13.71 0.40 18.10
CA GLU A 195 -12.83 1.44 18.63
C GLU A 195 -11.58 0.86 19.29
N SER A 196 -11.78 -0.10 20.18
CA SER A 196 -10.70 -0.80 20.89
C SER A 196 -9.98 -1.81 19.99
N LYS A 197 -10.60 -2.23 18.88
CA LYS A 197 -10.09 -3.25 17.94
C LYS A 197 -9.84 -4.55 18.67
N THR A 198 -10.82 -4.97 19.47
CA THR A 198 -10.77 -6.18 20.28
C THR A 198 -12.03 -7.00 20.10
N VAL A 199 -11.93 -8.32 20.17
CA VAL A 199 -13.08 -9.24 20.17
C VAL A 199 -12.99 -10.15 21.39
N SER A 200 -14.11 -10.43 22.06
CA SER A 200 -14.11 -11.39 23.17
C SER A 200 -13.81 -12.79 22.65
N VAL A 201 -13.23 -13.64 23.50
CA VAL A 201 -13.02 -15.06 23.15
C VAL A 201 -14.35 -15.74 22.87
N ASP A 202 -15.42 -15.39 23.58
CA ASP A 202 -16.75 -15.97 23.37
C ASP A 202 -17.32 -15.59 21.99
N HIS A 203 -17.23 -14.32 21.59
CA HIS A 203 -17.62 -13.89 20.23
C HIS A 203 -16.77 -14.59 19.17
N ALA A 204 -15.44 -14.61 19.37
CA ALA A 204 -14.54 -15.25 18.42
C ALA A 204 -14.78 -16.75 18.30
N LYS A 205 -15.12 -17.44 19.39
CA LYS A 205 -15.47 -18.86 19.40
C LYS A 205 -16.81 -19.11 18.71
N SER A 206 -17.84 -18.33 19.04
CA SER A 206 -19.14 -18.47 18.39
C SER A 206 -19.03 -18.24 16.88
N PHE A 207 -18.24 -17.24 16.46
CA PHE A 207 -18.05 -16.95 15.05
C PHE A 207 -17.13 -17.93 14.31
N LEU A 208 -15.93 -18.22 14.83
CA LEU A 208 -14.93 -19.04 14.14
C LEU A 208 -15.18 -20.54 14.28
N VAL A 209 -15.71 -21.00 15.42
CA VAL A 209 -15.88 -22.43 15.72
C VAL A 209 -17.32 -22.86 15.51
N GLU A 210 -18.26 -22.09 16.03
CA GLU A 210 -19.68 -22.43 15.91
C GLU A 210 -20.27 -21.92 14.59
N GLU A 211 -19.59 -21.01 13.88
CA GLU A 211 -20.12 -20.34 12.68
C GLU A 211 -21.50 -19.76 12.94
N LYS A 212 -21.63 -19.12 14.09
CA LYS A 212 -22.83 -18.49 14.61
C LYS A 212 -22.54 -17.01 14.83
N ILE A 213 -23.49 -16.15 14.45
CA ILE A 213 -23.47 -14.75 14.85
C ILE A 213 -23.81 -14.73 16.35
N PRO A 214 -22.94 -14.17 17.23
CA PRO A 214 -23.18 -14.18 18.68
C PRO A 214 -24.57 -13.63 19.04
N ASP A 215 -25.22 -14.20 20.06
CA ASP A 215 -26.60 -13.82 20.41
C ASP A 215 -26.70 -12.37 20.88
N ASP A 216 -25.64 -11.84 21.48
CA ASP A 216 -25.47 -10.45 21.91
C ASP A 216 -24.66 -9.60 20.91
N PHE A 217 -24.51 -10.08 19.67
CA PHE A 217 -23.79 -9.36 18.62
C PHE A 217 -24.40 -7.98 18.38
N GLN A 218 -23.56 -6.96 18.54
CA GLN A 218 -23.89 -5.60 18.15
C GLN A 218 -23.08 -5.23 16.92
N ARG A 219 -23.78 -5.00 15.82
CA ARG A 219 -23.20 -4.44 14.59
C ARG A 219 -22.52 -3.12 14.94
N SER A 220 -21.29 -2.92 14.47
CA SER A 220 -20.55 -1.66 14.66
C SER A 220 -21.38 -0.45 14.23
N ASP A 221 -21.41 0.63 15.02
CA ASP A 221 -22.07 1.88 14.66
C ASP A 221 -21.38 2.60 13.49
N LYS A 222 -20.11 2.25 13.22
CA LYS A 222 -19.31 2.78 12.12
C LYS A 222 -19.21 1.74 10.99
N PRO A 223 -19.46 2.12 9.73
CA PRO A 223 -19.20 1.26 8.60
C PRO A 223 -17.75 0.80 8.56
N ILE A 224 -17.55 -0.50 8.40
CA ILE A 224 -16.24 -1.13 8.31
C ILE A 224 -15.71 -0.87 6.92
N SER A 225 -14.87 0.16 6.84
CA SER A 225 -14.31 0.59 5.57
C SER A 225 -13.14 -0.26 5.13
N THR A 226 -12.91 -0.28 3.81
CA THR A 226 -11.71 -0.86 3.20
C THR A 226 -10.44 -0.38 3.91
N ALA A 227 -10.41 0.90 4.28
CA ALA A 227 -9.25 1.50 4.93
C ALA A 227 -9.10 1.12 6.40
N ALA A 228 -10.18 1.04 7.17
CA ALA A 228 -10.12 0.60 8.55
C ALA A 228 -9.59 -0.83 8.64
N ALA A 229 -10.12 -1.73 7.80
CA ALA A 229 -9.68 -3.11 7.69
C ALA A 229 -8.20 -3.19 7.24
N PHE A 230 -7.83 -2.48 6.17
CA PHE A 230 -6.45 -2.50 5.65
C PHE A 230 -5.44 -1.91 6.64
N TYR A 231 -5.77 -0.80 7.29
CA TYR A 231 -4.91 -0.14 8.27
C TYR A 231 -4.63 -1.06 9.46
N LEU A 232 -5.65 -1.72 10.00
CA LEU A 232 -5.48 -2.67 11.09
C LEU A 232 -4.71 -3.92 10.63
N ALA A 233 -4.99 -4.45 9.44
CA ALA A 233 -4.26 -5.59 8.87
C ALA A 233 -2.76 -5.28 8.74
N ALA A 234 -2.41 -4.09 8.26
CA ALA A 234 -1.02 -3.63 8.17
C ALA A 234 -0.35 -3.53 9.56
N GLN A 235 -1.07 -3.04 10.58
CA GLN A 235 -0.56 -3.02 11.96
C GLN A 235 -0.27 -4.43 12.49
N ILE A 236 -1.19 -5.38 12.25
CA ILE A 236 -1.03 -6.77 12.69
C ILE A 236 0.17 -7.41 11.99
N LYS A 237 0.30 -7.21 10.68
CA LYS A 237 1.45 -7.70 9.88
C LYS A 237 2.77 -7.17 10.41
N LEU A 238 2.85 -5.86 10.65
CA LEU A 238 4.06 -5.23 11.19
C LEU A 238 4.46 -5.83 12.54
N LEU A 239 3.48 -6.01 13.44
CA LEU A 239 3.71 -6.62 14.76
C LEU A 239 4.17 -8.08 14.65
N ALA A 240 3.62 -8.84 13.69
CA ALA A 240 4.00 -10.22 13.44
C ALA A 240 5.47 -10.31 12.97
N SER A 241 5.89 -9.38 12.10
CA SER A 241 7.27 -9.31 11.59
C SER A 241 8.30 -8.89 12.65
N LEU A 242 7.97 -7.95 13.54
CA LEU A 242 8.94 -7.36 14.50
C LEU A 242 9.00 -8.08 15.87
N GLY A 243 7.94 -8.77 16.29
CA GLY A 243 7.87 -9.43 17.60
C GLY A 243 7.58 -8.50 18.80
N TRP A 244 6.93 -9.04 19.84
CA TRP A 244 6.41 -8.30 21.00
C TRP A 244 7.49 -7.68 21.91
N GLY A 245 8.65 -8.33 22.05
CA GLY A 245 9.74 -7.87 22.92
C GLY A 245 10.29 -6.50 22.53
N ALA A 246 10.45 -6.23 21.24
CA ALA A 246 10.88 -4.92 20.74
C ALA A 246 9.83 -3.82 20.97
N ALA A 247 8.53 -4.15 20.93
CA ALA A 247 7.43 -3.21 21.11
C ALA A 247 7.20 -2.81 22.58
N VAL A 248 7.45 -3.71 23.53
CA VAL A 248 7.35 -3.43 24.98
C VAL A 248 8.55 -2.63 25.48
N GLU A 249 9.76 -2.91 24.98
CA GLU A 249 10.97 -2.15 25.30
C GLU A 249 10.86 -0.70 24.81
N ALA A 250 10.30 -0.49 23.62
CA ALA A 250 9.95 0.83 23.11
C ALA A 250 8.92 1.56 23.98
N LYS A 251 7.94 0.85 24.56
CA LYS A 251 6.90 1.43 25.43
C LYS A 251 7.44 1.79 26.82
N LYS A 252 8.34 0.98 27.40
CA LYS A 252 9.02 1.28 28.67
C LYS A 252 9.88 2.54 28.59
N ARG A 253 10.64 2.72 27.50
CA ARG A 253 11.43 3.93 27.26
C ARG A 253 10.59 5.20 27.10
N ILE A 254 9.36 5.09 26.57
CA ILE A 254 8.44 6.24 26.45
C ILE A 254 7.89 6.68 27.83
N VAL A 255 7.70 5.77 28.78
CA VAL A 255 7.16 6.08 30.12
C VAL A 255 8.23 6.74 31.01
N GLU A 256 9.50 6.34 30.88
CA GLU A 256 10.62 6.93 31.63
C GLU A 256 10.96 8.38 31.20
N PHE A 257 10.57 8.82 30.00
CA PHE A 257 10.82 10.17 29.49
C PHE A 257 9.78 11.23 29.90
N ARG A 258 8.69 10.85 30.57
CA ARG A 258 7.63 11.78 31.01
C ARG A 258 8.05 12.88 32.00
N PRO A 259 9.03 12.71 32.92
CA PRO A 259 9.40 13.77 33.86
C PRO A 259 10.25 14.88 33.21
N GLN A 260 10.98 14.58 32.14
CA GLN A 260 11.91 15.55 31.53
C GLN A 260 11.20 16.54 30.58
N ILE A 261 10.12 16.13 29.93
CA ILE A 261 9.33 17.02 29.04
C ILE A 261 8.51 18.03 29.85
N ALA A 262 7.99 17.65 31.03
CA ALA A 262 7.19 18.54 31.88
C ALA A 262 8.00 19.70 32.48
N MET A 263 9.29 19.50 32.73
CA MET A 263 10.19 20.53 33.25
C MET A 263 10.58 21.55 32.16
N THR A 264 10.79 21.09 30.93
CA THR A 264 11.07 21.96 29.78
C THR A 264 9.85 22.79 29.36
N LEU A 265 8.63 22.22 29.42
CA LEU A 265 7.40 22.97 29.11
C LEU A 265 7.08 24.07 30.14
N SER A 266 7.40 23.83 31.42
CA SER A 266 7.19 24.81 32.51
C SER A 266 8.14 26.01 32.43
N LEU A 267 9.33 25.83 31.84
CA LEU A 267 10.29 26.91 31.57
C LEU A 267 9.89 27.77 30.36
N VAL A 268 9.25 27.16 29.35
CA VAL A 268 8.75 27.88 28.17
C VAL A 268 7.46 28.67 28.48
N LEU A 269 6.58 28.14 29.33
CA LEU A 269 5.31 28.79 29.69
C LEU A 269 5.42 29.92 30.74
N ARG A 270 6.60 30.18 31.31
CA ARG A 270 6.84 31.31 32.24
C ARG A 270 7.36 32.59 31.57
N ARG A 271 7.60 32.58 30.25
CA ARG A 271 8.03 33.75 29.47
C ARG A 271 6.98 34.17 28.43
N ALA A 272 5.78 34.47 28.88
CA ALA A 272 4.87 35.35 28.14
C ALA A 272 3.86 35.95 29.12
N PRO A 273 3.85 37.28 29.29
CA PRO A 273 2.56 37.93 29.22
C PRO A 273 2.58 39.25 28.44
N ARG A 274 1.43 39.51 27.79
CA ARG A 274 0.91 40.79 27.29
C ARG A 274 1.25 41.18 25.84
N ALA A 275 0.44 40.66 24.92
CA ALA A 275 0.04 41.41 23.73
C ALA A 275 -1.46 41.20 23.49
N ALA A 276 -2.27 41.82 24.33
CA ALA A 276 -3.70 42.01 24.08
C ALA A 276 -4.16 43.27 24.81
N ARG A 277 -3.93 44.44 24.19
CA ARG A 277 -4.84 45.60 24.25
C ARG A 277 -4.26 46.82 23.52
N PHE A 278 -5.17 47.47 22.80
CA PHE A 278 -5.21 48.90 22.52
C PHE A 278 -4.47 49.45 21.29
N VAL A 279 -5.19 49.35 20.18
CA VAL A 279 -5.41 50.47 19.25
C VAL A 279 -5.94 51.68 20.04
N ARG A 280 -5.13 52.75 20.21
CA ARG A 280 -5.53 54.17 20.12
C ARG A 280 -4.43 55.11 20.62
N SER A 281 -4.39 56.29 19.99
CA SER A 281 -3.62 57.51 20.31
C SER A 281 -2.23 57.54 19.68
N LEU A 282 -2.09 58.18 18.50
CA LEU A 282 -1.82 59.62 18.31
C LEU A 282 -0.33 59.89 18.58
N SER A 283 0.45 60.10 17.51
CA SER A 283 0.73 61.41 16.91
C SER A 283 1.84 62.17 17.66
N THR A 284 2.63 62.91 16.88
CA THR A 284 3.69 63.87 17.23
C THR A 284 5.08 63.32 17.60
N ALA A 285 5.95 63.26 16.58
CA ALA A 285 7.35 63.70 16.53
C ALA A 285 8.01 63.00 15.32
N ALA A 286 7.85 63.46 14.07
CA ALA A 286 8.45 64.66 13.49
C ALA A 286 9.97 64.81 13.76
N SER A 287 10.73 64.55 12.69
CA SER A 287 11.96 65.23 12.24
C SER A 287 13.35 64.73 12.67
N SER A 288 14.22 64.65 11.65
CA SER A 288 15.69 64.48 11.59
C SER A 288 16.21 63.08 11.95
N SER A 289 17.08 62.41 11.18
CA SER A 289 18.05 62.81 10.14
C SER A 289 18.50 61.53 9.37
N SER A 290 18.25 61.44 8.05
CA SER A 290 19.23 61.50 6.95
C SER A 290 20.15 60.28 6.73
N ASP A 291 19.87 59.59 5.61
CA ASP A 291 20.76 59.02 4.58
C ASP A 291 22.03 58.23 4.97
N ALA A 292 22.04 56.95 4.57
CA ALA A 292 23.09 56.40 3.70
C ALA A 292 22.71 55.02 3.13
N ALA A 293 22.75 54.93 1.79
CA ALA A 293 22.97 53.75 0.95
C ALA A 293 21.94 52.60 0.97
N SER A 294 21.00 52.72 0.04
CA SER A 294 20.26 51.60 -0.55
C SER A 294 21.18 50.71 -1.42
N THR A 295 21.44 49.49 -0.98
CA THR A 295 21.77 48.37 -1.88
C THR A 295 20.57 47.45 -1.94
N SER A 296 19.84 47.54 -3.06
CA SER A 296 18.82 46.58 -3.46
C SER A 296 19.46 45.21 -3.72
N HIS A 297 19.22 44.23 -2.85
CA HIS A 297 19.34 42.84 -3.26
C HIS A 297 18.07 42.41 -3.98
N ALA A 298 18.26 42.05 -5.25
CA ALA A 298 17.27 41.44 -6.12
C ALA A 298 16.66 40.19 -5.44
N GLY A 299 15.36 39.98 -5.64
CA GLY A 299 14.61 38.91 -4.98
C GLY A 299 15.21 37.53 -5.24
N SER A 300 15.59 36.84 -4.17
CA SER A 300 16.00 35.43 -4.21
C SER A 300 14.82 34.59 -4.71
N THR A 301 15.01 33.82 -5.79
CA THR A 301 14.03 32.82 -6.23
C THR A 301 13.91 31.71 -5.19
N THR A 302 12.69 31.23 -4.95
CA THR A 302 12.40 30.21 -3.92
C THR A 302 11.71 29.01 -4.55
N THR A 303 11.96 27.83 -3.99
CA THR A 303 11.40 26.54 -4.41
C THR A 303 10.89 25.76 -3.20
N HIS A 304 10.21 24.65 -3.44
CA HIS A 304 9.65 23.81 -2.38
C HIS A 304 10.66 22.76 -1.87
N PHE A 305 10.75 22.60 -0.56
CA PHE A 305 11.32 21.45 0.13
C PHE A 305 10.23 20.86 1.02
N GLY A 306 9.55 19.82 0.52
CA GLY A 306 8.29 19.37 1.13
C GLY A 306 7.25 20.50 1.15
N PHE A 307 6.75 20.87 2.33
CA PHE A 307 5.82 21.99 2.51
C PHE A 307 6.49 23.33 2.86
N GLN A 308 7.82 23.37 2.93
CA GLN A 308 8.58 24.59 3.21
C GLN A 308 9.03 25.26 1.90
N GLN A 309 9.01 26.59 1.86
CA GLN A 309 9.68 27.36 0.82
C GLN A 309 11.11 27.64 1.25
N VAL A 310 12.06 27.31 0.38
CA VAL A 310 13.51 27.48 0.60
C VAL A 310 14.15 28.21 -0.59
N PRO A 311 15.29 28.88 -0.41
CA PRO A 311 16.08 29.38 -1.54
C PRO A 311 16.43 28.24 -2.51
N GLU A 312 16.42 28.49 -3.82
CA GLU A 312 16.74 27.46 -4.83
C GLU A 312 18.13 26.84 -4.61
N GLU A 313 19.11 27.67 -4.24
CA GLU A 313 20.48 27.26 -3.92
C GLU A 313 20.60 26.30 -2.73
N ASP A 314 19.60 26.29 -1.84
CA ASP A 314 19.59 25.42 -0.66
C ASP A 314 18.94 24.05 -0.91
N LYS A 315 18.01 23.96 -1.88
CA LYS A 315 17.20 22.73 -2.08
C LYS A 315 18.08 21.53 -2.38
N GLU A 316 19.03 21.66 -3.29
CA GLU A 316 19.94 20.58 -3.69
C GLU A 316 20.71 20.02 -2.47
N ARG A 317 21.31 20.91 -1.67
CA ARG A 317 22.04 20.54 -0.44
C ARG A 317 21.13 19.88 0.59
N MET A 318 19.91 20.37 0.77
CA MET A 318 18.94 19.79 1.70
C MET A 318 18.50 18.40 1.26
N VAL A 319 18.20 18.20 -0.02
CA VAL A 319 17.86 16.91 -0.60
C VAL A 319 19.03 15.93 -0.50
N ALA A 320 20.25 16.37 -0.81
CA ALA A 320 21.45 15.56 -0.66
C ALA A 320 21.64 15.09 0.79
N SER A 321 21.38 15.96 1.77
CA SER A 321 21.49 15.60 3.19
C SER A 321 20.48 14.52 3.61
N VAL A 322 19.26 14.55 3.07
CA VAL A 322 18.25 13.49 3.29
C VAL A 322 18.78 12.17 2.77
N PHE A 323 19.23 12.13 1.51
CA PHE A 323 19.68 10.88 0.88
C PHE A 323 21.00 10.35 1.41
N HIS A 324 21.91 11.22 1.84
CA HIS A 324 23.13 10.81 2.51
C HIS A 324 22.84 10.05 3.81
N ASN A 325 21.86 10.53 4.61
CA ASN A 325 21.50 9.89 5.87
C ASN A 325 20.74 8.57 5.70
N VAL A 326 20.06 8.36 4.56
CA VAL A 326 19.26 7.16 4.32
C VAL A 326 19.84 6.20 3.28
N ALA A 327 21.03 6.45 2.72
CA ALA A 327 21.58 5.64 1.63
C ALA A 327 21.63 4.13 1.95
N GLU A 328 22.14 3.76 3.13
CA GLU A 328 22.17 2.36 3.58
C GLU A 328 20.78 1.77 3.89
N GLN A 329 19.81 2.64 4.19
CA GLN A 329 18.45 2.28 4.61
C GLN A 329 17.40 2.61 3.53
N TYR A 330 17.82 2.92 2.30
CA TYR A 330 16.94 3.38 1.24
C TYR A 330 15.91 2.32 0.85
N ASP A 331 16.33 1.05 0.83
CA ASP A 331 15.46 -0.10 0.61
C ASP A 331 14.44 -0.26 1.74
N VAL A 332 14.86 -0.04 2.98
CA VAL A 332 13.99 -0.09 4.16
C VAL A 332 12.92 1.00 4.08
N MET A 333 13.31 2.23 3.70
CA MET A 333 12.38 3.34 3.49
C MET A 333 11.33 3.03 2.42
N ASN A 334 11.78 2.47 1.28
CA ASN A 334 10.88 2.09 0.18
C ASN A 334 9.97 0.92 0.53
N ASP A 335 10.47 -0.07 1.27
CA ASP A 335 9.69 -1.23 1.74
C ASP A 335 8.58 -0.77 2.68
N PHE A 336 8.85 0.15 3.62
CA PHE A 336 7.81 0.70 4.51
C PHE A 336 6.80 1.57 3.77
N MET A 337 7.27 2.42 2.86
CA MET A 337 6.41 3.34 2.12
C MET A 337 5.42 2.62 1.19
N SER A 338 5.87 1.55 0.55
CA SER A 338 5.08 0.81 -0.44
C SER A 338 4.48 -0.49 0.09
N GLY A 339 4.78 -0.87 1.34
CA GLY A 339 4.48 -2.22 1.85
C GLY A 339 5.20 -3.32 1.05
N GLY A 340 6.39 -3.01 0.51
CA GLY A 340 7.18 -3.87 -0.38
C GLY A 340 6.74 -3.88 -1.85
N MET A 341 5.63 -3.20 -2.21
CA MET A 341 5.11 -3.19 -3.58
C MET A 341 6.04 -2.50 -4.59
N HIS A 342 6.95 -1.63 -4.13
CA HIS A 342 7.89 -0.95 -5.02
C HIS A 342 8.76 -1.92 -5.83
N ARG A 343 9.02 -3.13 -5.32
CA ARG A 343 9.77 -4.16 -6.03
C ARG A 343 8.99 -4.63 -7.26
N VAL A 344 7.71 -4.94 -7.10
CA VAL A 344 6.80 -5.33 -8.19
C VAL A 344 6.65 -4.21 -9.20
N TRP A 345 6.56 -2.95 -8.75
CA TRP A 345 6.49 -1.81 -9.66
C TRP A 345 7.79 -1.66 -10.47
N LYS A 346 8.96 -1.77 -9.83
CA LYS A 346 10.28 -1.72 -10.50
C LYS A 346 10.46 -2.89 -11.48
N ASP A 347 9.97 -4.08 -11.15
CA ASP A 347 9.98 -5.24 -12.06
C ASP A 347 9.11 -4.96 -13.28
N ALA A 348 7.85 -4.56 -13.08
CA ALA A 348 6.94 -4.20 -14.16
C ALA A 348 7.45 -3.02 -15.02
N PHE A 349 8.17 -2.08 -14.42
CA PHE A 349 8.81 -0.97 -15.11
C PHE A 349 9.85 -1.47 -16.12
N VAL A 350 10.75 -2.35 -15.69
CA VAL A 350 11.81 -2.89 -16.54
C VAL A 350 11.24 -3.87 -17.57
N ASP A 351 10.24 -4.67 -17.20
CA ASP A 351 9.49 -5.52 -18.15
C ASP A 351 8.83 -4.69 -19.26
N THR A 352 8.29 -3.51 -18.92
CA THR A 352 7.69 -2.60 -19.90
C THR A 352 8.73 -1.88 -20.74
N LEU A 353 9.92 -1.62 -20.18
CA LEU A 353 11.05 -1.10 -20.93
C LEU A 353 11.51 -2.12 -22.00
N HIS A 354 11.55 -3.39 -21.63
CA HIS A 354 11.97 -4.52 -22.47
C HIS A 354 13.32 -4.24 -23.16
N PRO A 355 14.41 -4.08 -22.39
CA PRO A 355 15.73 -3.76 -22.93
C PRO A 355 16.25 -4.88 -23.82
N VAL A 356 16.71 -4.53 -25.03
CA VAL A 356 17.32 -5.45 -25.99
C VAL A 356 18.64 -4.87 -26.48
N GLY A 357 19.72 -5.64 -26.38
CA GLY A 357 21.07 -5.21 -26.78
C GLY A 357 21.28 -5.13 -28.31
N PRO A 358 22.30 -4.38 -28.78
CA PRO A 358 23.13 -3.45 -28.02
C PRO A 358 22.32 -2.21 -27.60
N LEU A 359 22.49 -1.77 -26.36
CA LEU A 359 21.70 -0.69 -25.74
C LEU A 359 22.60 0.26 -24.95
N LYS A 360 22.51 1.58 -25.20
CA LYS A 360 23.04 2.60 -24.28
C LYS A 360 21.93 3.15 -23.40
N CYS A 361 21.94 2.78 -22.12
CA CYS A 361 20.96 3.21 -21.14
C CYS A 361 21.57 4.25 -20.19
N LEU A 362 20.83 5.32 -19.90
CA LEU A 362 21.13 6.26 -18.83
C LEU A 362 20.08 6.14 -17.72
N ASP A 363 20.49 5.71 -16.52
CA ASP A 363 19.64 5.62 -15.33
C ASP A 363 19.99 6.77 -14.37
N VAL A 364 19.13 7.79 -14.31
CA VAL A 364 19.34 9.01 -13.54
C VAL A 364 18.66 8.94 -12.17
N ALA A 365 19.31 9.49 -11.15
CA ALA A 365 18.97 9.33 -9.74
C ALA A 365 18.89 7.85 -9.32
N GLY A 366 19.75 7.03 -9.94
CA GLY A 366 19.78 5.58 -9.80
C GLY A 366 20.92 5.06 -8.93
N GLY A 367 21.48 5.88 -8.04
CA GLY A 367 22.78 5.60 -7.41
C GLY A 367 22.93 4.23 -6.74
N THR A 368 21.86 3.65 -6.16
CA THR A 368 21.91 2.31 -5.56
C THR A 368 21.92 1.16 -6.58
N GLY A 369 21.68 1.46 -7.85
CA GLY A 369 21.73 0.52 -8.98
C GLY A 369 20.48 -0.33 -9.19
N ASP A 370 19.38 -0.14 -8.44
CA ASP A 370 18.22 -1.04 -8.48
C ASP A 370 17.65 -1.29 -9.89
N ILE A 371 17.48 -0.23 -10.67
CA ILE A 371 16.93 -0.29 -12.04
C ILE A 371 18.02 -0.74 -13.01
N ALA A 372 19.22 -0.16 -12.91
CA ALA A 372 20.39 -0.58 -13.69
C ALA A 372 20.64 -2.10 -13.61
N PHE A 373 20.57 -2.68 -12.41
CA PHE A 373 20.77 -4.12 -12.20
C PHE A 373 19.66 -4.96 -12.84
N ARG A 374 18.41 -4.49 -12.80
CA ARG A 374 17.29 -5.17 -13.46
C ARG A 374 17.41 -5.15 -14.97
N ILE A 375 17.86 -4.02 -15.52
CA ILE A 375 18.14 -3.89 -16.96
C ILE A 375 19.27 -4.84 -17.36
N ALA A 376 20.37 -4.87 -16.61
CA ALA A 376 21.49 -5.77 -16.84
C ALA A 376 21.08 -7.25 -16.79
N GLU A 377 20.28 -7.64 -15.79
CA GLU A 377 19.74 -8.99 -15.63
C GLU A 377 18.84 -9.42 -16.80
N GLN A 378 18.07 -8.50 -17.39
CA GLN A 378 17.27 -8.80 -18.59
C GLN A 378 18.13 -8.88 -19.84
N LEU A 379 19.11 -7.99 -20.00
CA LEU A 379 20.06 -8.04 -21.11
C LEU A 379 20.87 -9.34 -21.11
N SER A 380 21.33 -9.80 -19.93
CA SER A 380 22.12 -11.04 -19.78
C SER A 380 21.32 -12.29 -20.18
N LYS A 381 20.00 -12.27 -20.01
CA LYS A 381 19.08 -13.35 -20.42
C LYS A 381 18.68 -13.28 -21.89
N SER A 382 18.93 -12.16 -22.56
CA SER A 382 18.57 -12.00 -23.98
C SER A 382 19.50 -12.81 -24.89
N SER A 383 19.02 -13.18 -26.08
CA SER A 383 19.82 -13.94 -27.06
C SER A 383 21.07 -13.20 -27.55
N ARG A 384 21.12 -11.87 -27.40
CA ARG A 384 22.25 -11.03 -27.78
C ARG A 384 23.19 -10.73 -26.60
N GLY A 385 22.82 -11.16 -25.39
CA GLY A 385 23.57 -10.90 -24.17
C GLY A 385 23.77 -9.41 -23.89
N THR A 386 24.87 -9.10 -23.20
CA THR A 386 25.26 -7.73 -22.84
C THR A 386 26.22 -7.08 -23.85
N GLU A 387 26.59 -7.79 -24.92
CA GLU A 387 27.59 -7.35 -25.87
C GLU A 387 27.20 -6.02 -26.54
N GLY A 388 28.11 -5.04 -26.52
CA GLY A 388 27.90 -3.70 -27.07
C GLY A 388 26.87 -2.85 -26.31
N SER A 389 26.36 -3.31 -25.17
CA SER A 389 25.50 -2.53 -24.29
C SER A 389 26.30 -1.80 -23.22
N GLU A 390 25.79 -0.68 -22.74
CA GLU A 390 26.37 0.14 -21.68
C GLU A 390 25.24 0.73 -20.83
N ILE A 391 25.35 0.63 -19.51
CA ILE A 391 24.41 1.22 -18.56
C ILE A 391 25.15 2.28 -17.75
N THR A 392 24.89 3.54 -18.06
CA THR A 392 25.39 4.66 -17.27
C THR A 392 24.43 4.93 -16.11
N VAL A 393 24.91 4.77 -14.88
CA VAL A 393 24.19 5.14 -13.65
C VAL A 393 24.65 6.52 -13.22
N CYS A 394 23.73 7.47 -13.20
CA CYS A 394 24.00 8.86 -12.86
C CYS A 394 23.25 9.27 -11.60
N ASP A 395 23.94 9.83 -10.61
CA ASP A 395 23.34 10.35 -9.38
C ASP A 395 24.12 11.56 -8.90
N ILE A 396 23.45 12.51 -8.25
CA ILE A 396 24.14 13.68 -7.68
C ILE A 396 24.84 13.34 -6.36
N ASN A 397 24.47 12.21 -5.74
CA ASN A 397 25.01 11.79 -4.47
C ASN A 397 26.06 10.69 -4.66
N SER A 398 27.32 11.05 -4.45
CA SER A 398 28.46 10.13 -4.53
C SER A 398 28.38 8.95 -3.56
N SER A 399 27.78 9.13 -2.37
CA SER A 399 27.58 8.03 -1.40
C SER A 399 26.60 6.98 -1.94
N MET A 400 25.56 7.39 -2.68
CA MET A 400 24.62 6.46 -3.30
C MET A 400 25.31 5.66 -4.41
N LEU A 401 26.08 6.32 -5.28
CA LEU A 401 26.85 5.67 -6.34
C LEU A 401 27.83 4.62 -5.79
N GLN A 402 28.55 4.95 -4.71
CA GLN A 402 29.46 4.01 -4.06
C GLN A 402 28.73 2.75 -3.57
N VAL A 403 27.55 2.92 -2.95
CA VAL A 403 26.72 1.79 -2.52
C VAL A 403 26.30 0.91 -3.71
N GLY A 404 25.91 1.51 -4.83
CA GLY A 404 25.57 0.77 -6.05
C GLY A 404 26.77 0.00 -6.62
N GLU A 405 27.91 0.67 -6.78
CA GLU A 405 29.14 0.08 -7.31
C GLU A 405 29.61 -1.12 -6.47
N GLU A 406 29.56 -1.02 -5.14
CA GLU A 406 29.92 -2.11 -4.23
C GLU A 406 28.89 -3.27 -4.21
N ARG A 407 27.64 -3.01 -4.59
CA ARG A 407 26.56 -4.01 -4.65
C ARG A 407 26.56 -4.77 -5.98
N ALA A 408 26.92 -4.12 -7.08
CA ALA A 408 26.85 -4.68 -8.43
C ALA A 408 27.45 -6.09 -8.56
N PRO A 409 28.72 -6.35 -8.16
CA PRO A 409 29.31 -7.70 -8.30
C PRO A 409 28.70 -8.75 -7.37
N LYS A 410 28.05 -8.33 -6.28
CA LYS A 410 27.39 -9.23 -5.32
C LYS A 410 26.02 -9.67 -5.82
N VAL A 411 25.28 -8.76 -6.44
CA VAL A 411 23.93 -9.00 -6.96
C VAL A 411 23.97 -9.68 -8.32
N LEU A 412 24.93 -9.32 -9.17
CA LEU A 412 25.07 -9.81 -10.54
C LEU A 412 26.45 -10.45 -10.78
N PRO A 413 26.78 -11.57 -10.10
CA PRO A 413 28.11 -12.19 -10.22
C PRO A 413 28.42 -12.75 -11.62
N HIS A 414 27.41 -12.84 -12.48
CA HIS A 414 27.49 -13.39 -13.84
C HIS A 414 27.51 -12.29 -14.93
N VAL A 415 27.42 -11.02 -14.55
CA VAL A 415 27.47 -9.87 -15.47
C VAL A 415 28.83 -9.21 -15.37
N ASP A 416 29.43 -8.86 -16.51
CA ASP A 416 30.69 -8.12 -16.54
C ASP A 416 30.51 -6.73 -15.91
N PRO A 417 31.29 -6.37 -14.86
CA PRO A 417 31.21 -5.06 -14.23
C PRO A 417 31.41 -3.88 -15.20
N SER A 418 32.14 -4.08 -16.31
CA SER A 418 32.34 -3.05 -17.34
C SER A 418 31.07 -2.65 -18.09
N LEU A 419 29.96 -3.40 -17.93
CA LEU A 419 28.64 -2.98 -18.41
C LEU A 419 28.16 -1.69 -17.73
N PHE A 420 28.60 -1.43 -16.49
CA PHE A 420 28.16 -0.28 -15.72
C PHE A 420 29.19 0.86 -15.77
N ARG A 421 28.69 2.08 -15.97
CA ARG A 421 29.46 3.31 -15.82
C ARG A 421 28.80 4.18 -14.75
N TRP A 422 29.50 4.43 -13.65
CA TRP A 422 28.99 5.24 -12.54
C TRP A 422 29.46 6.69 -12.71
N VAL A 423 28.53 7.65 -12.69
CA VAL A 423 28.82 9.07 -12.97
C VAL A 423 28.10 9.95 -11.95
N GLU A 424 28.87 10.79 -11.25
CA GLU A 424 28.26 11.86 -10.44
C GLU A 424 27.75 12.97 -11.36
N GLY A 425 26.48 13.34 -11.24
CA GLY A 425 25.89 14.34 -12.12
C GLY A 425 24.53 14.87 -11.68
N ASN A 426 24.24 16.13 -12.05
CA ASN A 426 22.97 16.77 -11.77
C ASN A 426 21.99 16.50 -12.92
N ALA A 427 20.80 15.96 -12.61
CA ALA A 427 19.77 15.65 -13.59
C ALA A 427 19.29 16.87 -14.40
N GLU A 428 19.47 18.09 -13.88
CA GLU A 428 19.11 19.34 -14.55
C GLU A 428 20.21 19.87 -15.49
N HIS A 429 21.42 19.34 -15.37
CA HIS A 429 22.61 19.72 -16.13
C HIS A 429 23.52 18.50 -16.30
N LEU A 430 23.20 17.66 -17.30
CA LEU A 430 23.92 16.42 -17.54
C LEU A 430 25.14 16.65 -18.44
N ASP A 431 26.33 16.31 -17.96
CA ASP A 431 27.59 16.39 -18.74
C ASP A 431 27.73 15.23 -19.75
N PHE A 432 26.71 15.03 -20.58
CA PHE A 432 26.68 14.09 -21.68
C PHE A 432 26.41 14.81 -23.00
N GLU A 433 26.91 14.25 -24.10
CA GLU A 433 26.63 14.76 -25.44
C GLU A 433 25.15 14.54 -25.82
N ASP A 434 24.64 15.43 -26.68
CA ASP A 434 23.32 15.28 -27.29
C ASP A 434 23.22 13.96 -28.06
N ASN A 435 22.05 13.33 -28.04
CA ASN A 435 21.78 12.11 -28.82
C ASN A 435 22.76 10.96 -28.57
N SER A 436 23.15 10.75 -27.31
CA SER A 436 24.12 9.72 -26.90
C SER A 436 23.46 8.43 -26.41
N PHE A 437 22.24 8.49 -25.86
CA PHE A 437 21.55 7.34 -25.25
C PHE A 437 20.33 6.88 -26.02
N ASP A 438 20.06 5.57 -25.97
CA ASP A 438 18.88 4.94 -26.56
C ASP A 438 17.69 4.95 -25.57
N VAL A 439 17.99 4.84 -24.27
CA VAL A 439 17.00 4.81 -23.19
C VAL A 439 17.42 5.72 -22.05
N TYR A 440 16.46 6.44 -21.49
CA TYR A 440 16.58 7.24 -20.27
C TYR A 440 15.59 6.73 -19.24
N THR A 441 16.08 6.31 -18.07
CA THR A 441 15.27 5.91 -16.92
C THR A 441 15.48 6.84 -15.74
N ILE A 442 14.40 7.13 -15.01
CA ILE A 442 14.46 7.79 -13.69
C ILE A 442 13.33 7.28 -12.81
N VAL A 443 13.67 6.63 -11.70
CA VAL A 443 12.69 5.94 -10.84
C VAL A 443 12.79 6.44 -9.41
N PHE A 444 11.70 7.02 -8.90
CA PHE A 444 11.61 7.64 -7.58
C PHE A 444 12.65 8.72 -7.28
N GLY A 445 13.21 9.35 -8.32
CA GLY A 445 14.19 10.43 -8.21
C GLY A 445 13.65 11.81 -8.60
N ILE A 446 12.87 11.88 -9.68
CA ILE A 446 12.56 13.15 -10.36
C ILE A 446 11.76 14.13 -9.50
N ARG A 447 10.99 13.66 -8.50
CA ARG A 447 10.29 14.58 -7.58
C ARG A 447 11.22 15.46 -6.74
N ASN A 448 12.48 15.05 -6.61
CA ASN A 448 13.45 15.71 -5.74
C ASN A 448 14.32 16.74 -6.47
N VAL A 449 14.25 16.82 -7.81
CA VAL A 449 14.98 17.87 -8.52
C VAL A 449 14.38 19.25 -8.22
N THR A 450 15.18 20.30 -8.37
CA THR A 450 14.76 21.67 -8.15
C THR A 450 13.82 22.12 -9.26
N HIS A 451 14.20 21.87 -10.51
CA HIS A 451 13.42 22.21 -11.71
C HIS A 451 13.12 20.97 -12.56
N VAL A 452 11.94 20.39 -12.34
CA VAL A 452 11.48 19.17 -13.05
C VAL A 452 11.45 19.37 -14.57
N ASP A 453 11.07 20.56 -15.05
CA ASP A 453 11.05 20.86 -16.48
C ASP A 453 12.45 20.85 -17.12
N ARG A 454 13.48 21.29 -16.39
CA ARG A 454 14.88 21.25 -16.86
C ARG A 454 15.37 19.82 -16.96
N ALA A 455 15.10 18.99 -15.95
CA ALA A 455 15.46 17.58 -15.97
C ALA A 455 14.81 16.82 -17.14
N ILE A 456 13.54 17.10 -17.47
CA ILE A 456 12.87 16.49 -18.64
C ILE A 456 13.53 16.98 -19.95
N LYS A 457 13.90 18.26 -20.05
CA LYS A 457 14.60 18.80 -21.24
C LYS A 457 15.98 18.18 -21.43
N GLU A 458 16.74 17.98 -20.34
CA GLU A 458 18.02 17.27 -20.39
C GLU A 458 17.83 15.82 -20.82
N ALA A 459 16.82 15.12 -20.29
CA ALA A 459 16.47 13.78 -20.74
C ALA A 459 16.16 13.75 -22.26
N TYR A 460 15.45 14.75 -22.79
CA TYR A 460 15.20 14.87 -24.23
C TYR A 460 16.49 15.13 -25.02
N ARG A 461 17.37 16.00 -24.53
CA ARG A 461 18.63 16.38 -25.20
C ARG A 461 19.55 15.17 -25.38
N VAL A 462 19.78 14.40 -24.31
CA VAL A 462 20.73 13.28 -24.30
C VAL A 462 20.21 12.03 -25.03
N LEU A 463 18.89 11.88 -25.18
CA LEU A 463 18.31 10.78 -25.95
C LEU A 463 18.55 10.95 -27.46
N LYS A 464 18.79 9.86 -28.18
CA LYS A 464 18.83 9.81 -29.65
C LYS A 464 17.43 9.99 -30.26
N PRO A 465 17.29 10.38 -31.54
CA PRO A 465 16.04 10.17 -32.27
C PRO A 465 15.64 8.69 -32.24
N GLY A 466 14.38 8.42 -31.92
CA GLY A 466 13.85 7.08 -31.62
C GLY A 466 14.07 6.63 -30.17
N GLY A 467 14.83 7.37 -29.38
CA GLY A 467 15.13 7.06 -27.99
C GLY A 467 13.91 7.17 -27.07
N ARG A 468 13.89 6.35 -26.01
CA ARG A 468 12.75 6.22 -25.11
C ARG A 468 13.05 6.81 -23.74
N PHE A 469 12.18 7.72 -23.30
CA PHE A 469 12.11 8.19 -21.93
C PHE A 469 11.14 7.31 -21.14
N MET A 470 11.55 6.88 -19.95
CA MET A 470 10.69 6.20 -18.98
C MET A 470 10.93 6.73 -17.57
N CYS A 471 9.86 7.14 -16.90
CA CYS A 471 9.90 7.63 -15.53
C CYS A 471 8.89 6.88 -14.69
N MET A 472 9.27 6.45 -13.48
CA MET A 472 8.33 5.94 -12.49
C MET A 472 8.43 6.80 -11.24
N GLU A 473 7.31 7.37 -10.82
CA GLU A 473 7.28 8.27 -9.66
C GLU A 473 5.96 8.14 -8.91
N PHE A 474 6.00 8.45 -7.62
CA PHE A 474 4.78 8.62 -6.83
C PHE A 474 3.90 9.70 -7.44
N SER A 475 2.60 9.47 -7.42
CA SER A 475 1.63 10.38 -8.03
C SER A 475 0.41 10.57 -7.14
N GLN A 476 -0.61 11.22 -7.69
CA GLN A 476 -1.84 11.48 -6.97
C GLN A 476 -2.84 10.36 -7.24
N VAL A 477 -3.37 9.78 -6.16
CA VAL A 477 -4.47 8.82 -6.24
C VAL A 477 -5.71 9.54 -6.81
N PRO A 478 -6.21 9.19 -8.01
CA PRO A 478 -7.31 9.93 -8.65
C PRO A 478 -8.65 9.76 -7.93
N ASN A 479 -8.86 8.60 -7.31
CA ASN A 479 -10.07 8.32 -6.55
C ASN A 479 -10.04 9.09 -5.22
N PRO A 480 -10.96 10.03 -4.97
CA PRO A 480 -10.94 10.88 -3.77
C PRO A 480 -11.01 10.11 -2.45
N LEU A 481 -11.73 8.99 -2.41
CA LEU A 481 -11.86 8.15 -1.21
C LEU A 481 -10.54 7.44 -0.92
N ILE A 482 -9.94 6.79 -1.92
CA ILE A 482 -8.64 6.12 -1.77
C ILE A 482 -7.56 7.15 -1.42
N ARG A 483 -7.64 8.35 -1.99
CA ARG A 483 -6.72 9.46 -1.70
C ARG A 483 -6.80 9.87 -0.24
N GLN A 484 -7.98 10.08 0.33
CA GLN A 484 -8.13 10.42 1.75
C GLN A 484 -7.45 9.39 2.67
N PHE A 485 -7.59 8.11 2.35
CA PHE A 485 -6.96 7.04 3.13
C PHE A 485 -5.45 6.97 2.93
N TYR A 486 -4.98 7.11 1.70
CA TYR A 486 -3.56 7.21 1.40
C TYR A 486 -2.92 8.41 2.11
N ASP A 487 -3.60 9.57 2.12
CA ASP A 487 -3.18 10.77 2.82
C ASP A 487 -3.11 10.53 4.34
N ALA A 488 -4.17 9.96 4.92
CA ALA A 488 -4.20 9.65 6.34
C ALA A 488 -3.09 8.67 6.75
N TYR A 489 -2.84 7.63 5.95
CA TYR A 489 -1.75 6.70 6.16
C TYR A 489 -0.39 7.38 5.98
N SER A 490 -0.19 8.11 4.88
CA SER A 490 1.10 8.71 4.55
C SER A 490 1.51 9.73 5.61
N PHE A 491 0.63 10.65 6.00
CA PHE A 491 1.00 11.71 6.96
C PHE A 491 1.13 11.24 8.40
N ASN A 492 0.36 10.23 8.82
CA ASN A 492 0.32 9.85 10.23
C ASN A 492 1.12 8.58 10.54
N VAL A 493 1.46 7.76 9.55
CA VAL A 493 2.08 6.45 9.76
C VAL A 493 3.50 6.43 9.27
N ILE A 494 3.76 6.88 8.03
CA ILE A 494 5.09 6.80 7.42
C ILE A 494 6.14 7.59 8.24
N PRO A 495 5.92 8.85 8.65
CA PRO A 495 6.87 9.58 9.50
C PRO A 495 7.11 8.93 10.86
N LEU A 496 6.06 8.40 11.50
CA LEU A 496 6.17 7.73 12.80
C LEU A 496 6.90 6.38 12.69
N LEU A 497 6.82 5.71 11.55
CA LEU A 497 7.60 4.50 11.28
C LEU A 497 9.07 4.84 11.02
N GLY A 498 9.34 5.89 10.23
CA GLY A 498 10.71 6.41 10.03
C GLY A 498 11.39 6.79 11.34
N GLU A 499 10.66 7.43 12.26
CA GLU A 499 11.14 7.74 13.61
C GLU A 499 11.50 6.49 14.41
N LYS A 500 10.70 5.43 14.31
CA LYS A 500 10.86 4.22 15.13
C LYS A 500 11.85 3.21 14.59
N VAL A 501 12.00 3.13 13.27
CA VAL A 501 12.80 2.09 12.61
C VAL A 501 14.12 2.64 12.09
N ALA A 502 14.11 3.86 11.54
CA ALA A 502 15.28 4.52 10.97
C ALA A 502 15.84 5.65 11.84
N ASN A 503 15.17 5.98 12.96
CA ASN A 503 15.47 7.16 13.78
C ASN A 503 15.49 8.48 12.96
N ASP A 504 14.71 8.52 11.88
CA ASP A 504 14.75 9.61 10.90
C ASP A 504 13.33 10.05 10.49
N ARG A 505 12.62 10.67 11.43
CA ARG A 505 11.31 11.27 11.15
C ARG A 505 11.37 12.35 10.06
N PRO A 506 12.34 13.28 10.05
CA PRO A 506 12.38 14.38 9.08
C PRO A 506 12.45 13.90 7.63
N SER A 507 13.28 12.90 7.31
CA SER A 507 13.39 12.37 5.94
C SER A 507 12.08 11.74 5.46
N TYR A 508 11.40 11.00 6.33
CA TYR A 508 10.11 10.36 6.00
C TYR A 508 8.95 11.37 5.94
N GLN A 509 9.03 12.47 6.68
CA GLN A 509 8.11 13.60 6.55
C GLN A 509 8.31 14.31 5.20
N TYR A 510 9.56 14.69 4.88
CA TYR A 510 9.93 15.29 3.60
C TYR A 510 9.47 14.43 2.42
N LEU A 511 9.64 13.11 2.53
CA LEU A 511 9.17 12.14 1.54
C LEU A 511 7.67 12.32 1.25
N VAL A 512 6.82 12.28 2.28
CA VAL A 512 5.36 12.42 2.11
C VAL A 512 4.99 13.79 1.53
N GLU A 513 5.66 14.85 1.98
CA GLU A 513 5.42 16.21 1.50
C GLU A 513 5.85 16.40 0.04
N SER A 514 6.99 15.83 -0.37
CA SER A 514 7.49 15.91 -1.75
C SER A 514 6.55 15.25 -2.75
N ILE A 515 5.92 14.11 -2.38
CA ILE A 515 4.89 13.44 -3.18
C ILE A 515 3.70 14.36 -3.44
N ARG A 516 3.33 15.20 -2.46
CA ARG A 516 2.18 16.10 -2.54
C ARG A 516 2.46 17.33 -3.41
N GLN A 517 3.71 17.76 -3.47
CA GLN A 517 4.15 18.83 -4.37
C GLN A 517 4.34 18.36 -5.81
N PHE A 518 4.56 17.05 -6.03
CA PHE A 518 4.78 16.52 -7.36
C PHE A 518 3.53 16.66 -8.25
N PRO A 519 3.69 17.02 -9.55
CA PRO A 519 2.56 17.15 -10.47
C PRO A 519 1.73 15.86 -10.59
N PRO A 520 0.39 15.95 -10.68
CA PRO A 520 -0.45 14.80 -10.99
C PRO A 520 -0.18 14.29 -12.41
N GLN A 521 -0.61 13.07 -12.70
CA GLN A 521 -0.28 12.30 -13.89
C GLN A 521 -0.44 13.07 -15.20
N GLU A 522 -1.59 13.69 -15.43
CA GLU A 522 -1.87 14.45 -16.67
C GLU A 522 -1.02 15.71 -16.79
N LYS A 523 -0.75 16.39 -15.67
CA LYS A 523 0.11 17.58 -15.66
C LYS A 523 1.56 17.18 -15.97
N PHE A 524 2.05 16.10 -15.35
CA PHE A 524 3.40 15.61 -15.61
C PHE A 524 3.54 15.09 -17.06
N LYS A 525 2.51 14.41 -17.58
CA LYS A 525 2.44 14.02 -18.99
C LYS A 525 2.56 15.22 -19.93
N ALA A 526 1.82 16.30 -19.67
CA ALA A 526 1.90 17.52 -20.46
C ALA A 526 3.31 18.15 -20.41
N MET A 527 3.96 18.16 -19.24
CA MET A 527 5.35 18.63 -19.12
C MET A 527 6.33 17.81 -19.98
N ILE A 528 6.11 16.49 -20.08
CA ILE A 528 6.91 15.61 -20.95
C ILE A 528 6.65 15.94 -22.42
N GLU A 529 5.39 16.17 -22.81
CA GLU A 529 5.01 16.57 -24.17
C GLU A 529 5.61 17.94 -24.55
N ASP A 530 5.59 18.91 -23.63
CA ASP A 530 6.13 20.26 -23.80
C ASP A 530 7.66 20.27 -24.00
N ALA A 531 8.37 19.30 -23.42
CA ALA A 531 9.81 19.13 -23.65
C ALA A 531 10.16 18.58 -25.04
N GLY A 532 9.16 18.11 -25.81
CA GLY A 532 9.31 17.67 -27.19
C GLY A 532 9.06 16.16 -27.41
N PHE A 533 8.86 15.39 -26.34
CA PHE A 533 8.52 13.97 -26.47
C PHE A 533 7.16 13.77 -27.14
N LYS A 534 7.02 12.67 -27.88
CA LYS A 534 5.75 12.25 -28.51
C LYS A 534 5.34 10.88 -28.00
N ARG A 535 4.09 10.51 -28.30
CA ARG A 535 3.45 9.27 -27.83
C ARG A 535 3.58 9.12 -26.31
N VAL A 536 3.37 10.22 -25.60
CA VAL A 536 3.48 10.23 -24.15
C VAL A 536 2.24 9.55 -23.57
N SER A 537 2.47 8.56 -22.71
CA SER A 537 1.42 7.85 -22.00
C SER A 537 1.84 7.59 -20.57
N TYR A 538 0.89 7.33 -19.69
CA TYR A 538 1.18 6.86 -18.35
C TYR A 538 0.30 5.69 -17.94
N THR A 539 0.83 4.84 -17.06
CA THR A 539 0.12 3.72 -16.45
C THR A 539 0.15 3.87 -14.94
N ASN A 540 -1.03 3.82 -14.32
CA ASN A 540 -1.15 3.90 -12.86
C ASN A 540 -0.90 2.53 -12.21
N PHE A 541 -0.13 2.55 -11.14
CA PHE A 541 0.08 1.41 -10.24
C PHE A 541 -0.60 1.66 -8.91
N THR A 542 -1.19 0.60 -8.34
CA THR A 542 -1.84 0.63 -7.02
C THR A 542 -2.79 1.83 -6.88
N PHE A 543 -3.76 1.93 -7.79
CA PHE A 543 -4.77 3.00 -7.82
C PHE A 543 -4.22 4.42 -8.03
N GLY A 544 -2.99 4.56 -8.55
CA GLY A 544 -2.35 5.84 -8.82
C GLY A 544 -1.50 6.39 -7.67
N VAL A 545 -1.18 5.55 -6.68
CA VAL A 545 -0.11 5.85 -5.69
C VAL A 545 1.21 6.10 -6.42
N THR A 546 1.48 5.31 -7.46
CA THR A 546 2.64 5.44 -8.35
C THR A 546 2.15 5.46 -9.78
N ALA A 547 2.84 6.18 -10.65
CA ALA A 547 2.61 6.16 -12.09
C ALA A 547 3.92 5.95 -12.84
N MET A 548 3.83 5.22 -13.95
CA MET A 548 4.92 5.10 -14.92
C MET A 548 4.56 5.91 -16.16
N HIS A 549 5.35 6.92 -16.49
CA HIS A 549 5.24 7.72 -17.70
C HIS A 549 6.28 7.24 -18.72
N SER A 550 5.90 7.24 -20.00
CA SER A 550 6.81 6.93 -21.10
C SER A 550 6.55 7.83 -22.29
N GLY A 551 7.60 8.20 -23.02
CA GLY A 551 7.55 8.97 -24.25
C GLY A 551 8.75 8.69 -25.14
N PHE A 552 8.67 9.09 -26.41
CA PHE A 552 9.72 8.89 -27.40
C PHE A 552 10.19 10.21 -27.99
N LYS A 553 11.50 10.31 -28.22
CA LYS A 553 12.09 11.37 -29.04
C LYS A 553 11.96 10.96 -30.50
N PHE A 554 11.50 11.89 -31.34
CA PHE A 554 11.39 11.70 -32.80
C PHE A 554 12.30 12.66 -33.53
#